data_AF-A0A4R1QI62-F1
#
_entry.id   AF-A0A4R1QI62-F1
#
_cell.length_a   1.000
_cell.length_b   1.000
_cell.length_c   1.000
_cell.angle_alpha   90.00
_cell.angle_beta   90.00
_cell.angle_gamma   90.00
#
_symmetry.space_group_name_H-M   'P 1'
#
loop_
_entity.id
_entity.type
_entity.pdbx_description
1 polymer ?
#
loop_
_entity_poly.entity_id
_entity_poly.type
_entity_poly.pdbx_seq_one_letter_code
_entity_poly.pdbx_strand_id
1 'polypeptide(L)'
;MKKLLLYITSSFFLVFGFSGAASAAGTYQVKSGDTLWSIAKKYKVTVSQLKSWNNLKSDMIKPKQILKISGTATKAAANTTVKKAAATAYKTITVKAYAYTVNCKGCSGITAIGLNLKKNPSIKAIAVDPKVIPLGSKVYVEGYGYAIAADKGKSIKGNKIDVFMPTKEKAIQWGVKTVKVKIYK
;
A
#
# COMPACT_ATOMS: atom_id res chain seq x y z
N MET A 1 -57.48 18.18 36.78
CA MET A 1 -57.07 19.10 35.69
C MET A 1 -55.72 18.58 35.18
N LYS A 2 -55.71 17.67 34.20
CA LYS A 2 -55.46 17.92 32.77
C LYS A 2 -54.15 18.68 32.50
N LYS A 3 -53.29 18.00 31.71
CA LYS A 3 -52.20 18.49 30.82
C LYS A 3 -50.78 18.46 31.42
N LEU A 4 -49.71 18.16 30.69
CA LEU A 4 -49.46 17.61 29.35
C LEU A 4 -47.91 17.58 29.23
N LEU A 5 -47.36 16.43 28.80
CA LEU A 5 -46.10 16.20 28.08
C LEU A 5 -45.00 17.29 28.04
N LEU A 6 -43.73 16.90 28.30
CA LEU A 6 -42.75 16.61 27.24
C LEU A 6 -41.49 15.94 27.83
N TYR A 7 -41.19 14.71 27.42
CA TYR A 7 -39.90 14.04 27.62
C TYR A 7 -38.94 14.50 26.53
N ILE A 8 -37.78 15.04 26.90
CA ILE A 8 -36.67 15.26 25.96
C ILE A 8 -35.57 14.27 26.32
N THR A 9 -35.57 13.13 25.63
CA THR A 9 -34.46 12.19 25.62
C THR A 9 -33.30 12.84 24.87
N SER A 10 -32.43 13.56 25.60
CA SER A 10 -31.16 14.04 25.04
C SER A 10 -30.25 12.85 24.77
N SER A 11 -30.30 12.35 23.53
CA SER A 11 -29.37 11.36 23.00
C SER A 11 -27.94 11.86 23.14
N PHE A 12 -27.18 11.28 24.08
CA PHE A 12 -25.73 11.44 24.15
C PHE A 12 -25.10 10.62 23.03
N PHE A 13 -25.11 11.17 21.80
CA PHE A 13 -24.30 10.67 20.71
C PHE A 13 -22.84 11.00 21.04
N LEU A 14 -22.11 10.02 21.59
CA LEU A 14 -20.68 10.12 21.81
C LEU A 14 -19.99 10.07 20.44
N VAL A 15 -19.94 11.23 19.78
CA VAL A 15 -19.11 11.45 18.61
C VAL A 15 -17.67 11.32 19.09
N PHE A 16 -17.05 10.17 18.84
CA PHE A 16 -15.61 10.05 18.84
C PHE A 16 -15.08 11.05 17.81
N GLY A 17 -14.75 12.25 18.28
CA GLY A 17 -13.97 13.22 17.54
C GLY A 17 -12.64 12.57 17.20
N PHE A 18 -12.53 12.07 15.97
CA PHE A 18 -11.23 11.80 15.38
C PHE A 18 -10.56 13.16 15.21
N SER A 19 -9.75 13.54 16.20
CA SER A 19 -8.83 14.66 16.12
C SER A 19 -7.87 14.37 14.98
N GLY A 20 -8.22 14.84 13.78
CA GLY A 20 -7.28 14.95 12.68
C GLY A 20 -6.16 15.87 13.15
N ALA A 21 -5.03 15.28 13.53
CA ALA A 21 -3.82 16.02 13.84
C ALA A 21 -3.44 16.84 12.60
N ALA A 22 -3.79 18.12 12.64
CA ALA A 22 -3.27 19.10 11.70
C ALA A 22 -1.74 19.06 11.84
N SER A 23 -1.08 18.46 10.85
CA SER A 23 0.38 18.40 10.81
C SER A 23 0.85 19.83 10.54
N ALA A 24 1.26 20.53 11.60
CA ALA A 24 1.88 21.84 11.49
C ALA A 24 3.03 21.76 10.46
N ALA A 25 3.00 22.65 9.47
CA ALA A 25 4.02 22.73 8.43
C ALA A 25 5.36 23.12 9.06
N GLY A 26 6.25 22.15 9.23
CA GLY A 26 7.57 22.34 9.81
C GLY A 26 8.62 22.39 8.70
N THR A 27 9.58 23.28 8.84
CA THR A 27 10.81 23.30 8.03
C THR A 27 12.03 23.06 8.92
N TYR A 28 13.08 22.48 8.36
CA TYR A 28 14.35 22.22 9.04
C TYR A 28 15.51 22.71 8.19
N GLN A 29 16.43 23.47 8.79
CA GLN A 29 17.69 23.83 8.16
C GLN A 29 18.74 22.76 8.42
N VAL A 30 19.24 22.14 7.35
CA VAL A 30 20.28 21.11 7.39
C VAL A 30 21.55 21.68 8.02
N LYS A 31 22.08 20.99 9.04
CA LYS A 31 23.35 21.32 9.69
C LYS A 31 24.49 20.51 9.11
N SER A 32 25.73 20.94 9.35
CA SER A 32 26.89 20.14 8.97
C SER A 32 26.84 18.78 9.67
N GLY A 33 26.99 17.69 8.91
CA GLY A 33 26.90 16.32 9.41
C GLY A 33 25.50 15.69 9.40
N ASP A 34 24.46 16.43 8.98
CA ASP A 34 23.13 15.85 8.84
C ASP A 34 23.00 14.94 7.61
N THR A 35 22.18 13.90 7.74
CA THR A 35 21.75 13.04 6.64
C THR A 35 20.23 13.02 6.55
N LEU A 36 19.68 12.66 5.39
CA LEU A 36 18.23 12.48 5.28
C LEU A 36 17.71 11.45 6.28
N TRP A 37 18.51 10.44 6.62
CA TRP A 37 18.14 9.42 7.60
C TRP A 37 18.07 9.97 9.03
N SER A 38 19.08 10.74 9.47
CA SER A 38 19.08 11.34 10.82
C SER A 38 17.93 12.34 10.99
N ILE A 39 17.64 13.13 9.95
CA ILE A 39 16.53 14.09 9.93
C ILE A 39 15.19 13.34 9.93
N ALA A 40 15.01 12.36 9.05
CA ALA A 40 13.77 11.59 8.97
C ALA A 40 13.45 10.87 10.30
N LYS A 41 14.46 10.25 10.93
CA LYS A 41 14.34 9.61 12.24
C LYS A 41 13.93 10.61 13.33
N LYS A 42 14.56 11.79 13.36
CA LYS A 42 14.26 12.87 14.33
C LYS A 42 12.81 13.33 14.24
N TYR A 43 12.29 13.47 13.01
CA TYR A 43 10.93 13.95 12.76
C TYR A 43 9.91 12.83 12.60
N LYS A 44 10.30 11.57 12.86
CA LYS A 44 9.44 10.38 12.78
C LYS A 44 8.76 10.23 11.40
N VAL A 45 9.46 10.57 10.34
CA VAL A 45 9.04 10.41 8.94
C VAL A 45 9.98 9.46 8.23
N THR A 46 9.62 9.01 7.02
CA THR A 46 10.52 8.23 6.18
C THR A 46 11.37 9.12 5.29
N VAL A 47 12.55 8.64 4.88
CA VAL A 47 13.40 9.32 3.89
C VAL A 47 12.64 9.55 2.58
N SER A 48 11.80 8.59 2.17
CA SER A 48 10.97 8.72 0.96
C SER A 48 9.98 9.89 1.04
N GLN A 49 9.29 10.05 2.18
CA GLN A 49 8.40 11.19 2.42
C GLN A 49 9.17 12.51 2.42
N LEU A 50 10.31 12.56 3.12
CA LEU A 50 11.17 13.74 3.17
C LEU A 50 11.68 14.14 1.78
N LYS A 51 12.07 13.17 0.94
CA LYS A 51 12.47 13.40 -0.45
C LYS A 51 11.32 13.92 -1.30
N SER A 52 10.14 13.31 -1.16
CA SER A 52 8.94 13.69 -1.90
C SER A 52 8.53 15.13 -1.60
N TRP A 53 8.49 15.54 -0.33
CA TRP A 53 8.13 16.90 0.06
C TRP A 53 9.11 17.98 -0.42
N ASN A 54 10.35 17.58 -0.67
CA ASN A 54 11.45 18.46 -1.05
C ASN A 54 11.93 18.28 -2.49
N ASN A 55 11.22 17.47 -3.30
CA ASN A 55 11.58 17.13 -4.67
C ASN A 55 13.04 16.62 -4.84
N LEU A 56 13.55 15.90 -3.84
CA LEU A 56 14.92 15.39 -3.85
C LEU A 56 15.00 14.09 -4.67
N LYS A 57 15.88 14.08 -5.68
CA LYS A 57 16.12 12.91 -6.53
C LYS A 57 17.19 11.97 -5.94
N SER A 58 18.10 12.50 -5.13
CA SER A 58 19.16 11.75 -4.44
C SER A 58 19.08 11.94 -2.93
N ASP A 59 19.93 11.20 -2.21
CA ASP A 59 20.03 11.31 -0.75
C ASP A 59 21.01 12.42 -0.30
N MET A 60 21.57 13.15 -1.27
CA MET A 60 22.56 14.21 -1.03
C MET A 60 21.85 15.51 -0.63
N ILE A 61 22.21 16.01 0.55
CA ILE A 61 21.76 17.30 1.10
C ILE A 61 22.97 18.13 1.49
N LYS A 62 22.83 19.46 1.46
CA LYS A 62 23.92 20.40 1.78
C LYS A 62 23.62 21.15 3.08
N PRO A 63 24.64 21.51 3.87
CA PRO A 63 24.46 22.42 5.00
C PRO A 63 23.76 23.71 4.58
N LYS A 64 22.94 24.26 5.49
CA LYS A 64 22.06 25.43 5.29
C LYS A 64 20.87 25.22 4.35
N GLN A 65 20.72 24.04 3.72
CA GLN A 65 19.54 23.71 2.93
C GLN A 65 18.28 23.65 3.81
N ILE A 66 17.17 24.23 3.35
CA ILE A 66 15.89 24.16 4.06
C ILE A 66 15.07 22.99 3.51
N LEU A 67 14.65 22.08 4.41
CA LEU A 67 13.79 20.94 4.10
C LEU A 67 12.43 21.09 4.76
N LYS A 68 11.36 20.84 4.00
CA LYS A 68 10.01 20.58 4.52
C LYS A 68 10.02 19.24 5.24
N ILE A 69 9.72 19.24 6.54
CA ILE A 69 9.74 18.05 7.41
C ILE A 69 8.34 17.57 7.81
N SER A 70 7.30 18.26 7.34
CA SER A 70 5.94 17.76 7.36
C SER A 70 5.24 18.10 6.05
N GLY A 71 4.42 17.15 5.58
CA GLY A 71 3.54 17.40 4.45
C GLY A 71 2.33 18.18 4.91
N THR A 72 2.12 19.38 4.38
CA THR A 72 0.75 19.89 4.30
C THR A 72 0.00 18.96 3.36
N ALA A 73 -1.09 18.36 3.83
CA ALA A 73 -2.02 17.68 2.96
C ALA A 73 -2.75 18.74 2.10
N THR A 74 -2.05 19.33 1.13
CA THR A 74 -2.65 20.18 0.12
C THR A 74 -3.15 19.28 -1.00
N LYS A 75 -4.39 18.82 -0.83
CA LYS A 75 -5.24 18.39 -1.94
C LYS A 75 -5.60 19.64 -2.74
N ALA A 76 -4.79 20.03 -3.72
CA ALA A 76 -5.18 21.03 -4.71
C ALA A 76 -4.39 20.86 -6.04
N ALA A 77 -5.11 20.29 -7.02
CA ALA A 77 -5.08 20.57 -8.44
C ALA A 77 -3.75 21.03 -9.07
N ALA A 78 -2.91 20.08 -9.48
CA ALA A 78 -2.07 20.31 -10.65
C ALA A 78 -2.90 19.99 -11.90
N ASN A 79 -3.42 21.03 -12.55
CA ASN A 79 -3.72 21.01 -13.99
C ASN A 79 -2.37 20.90 -14.72
N THR A 80 -1.76 19.72 -14.64
CA THR A 80 -0.77 19.32 -15.61
C THR A 80 -1.55 18.79 -16.79
N THR A 81 -1.19 19.21 -17.99
CA THR A 81 -1.47 18.49 -19.23
C THR A 81 -0.91 17.07 -19.10
N VAL A 82 -1.64 16.21 -18.39
CA VAL A 82 -1.43 14.78 -18.38
C VAL A 82 -1.81 14.38 -19.79
N LYS A 83 -0.82 14.30 -20.67
CA LYS A 83 -0.86 13.40 -21.82
C LYS A 83 -1.57 12.16 -21.32
N LYS A 84 -2.83 11.99 -21.69
CA LYS A 84 -3.72 10.90 -21.28
C LYS A 84 -2.88 9.65 -21.45
N ALA A 85 -2.27 9.18 -20.35
CA ALA A 85 -1.55 7.93 -20.35
C ALA A 85 -2.62 6.96 -20.82
N ALA A 86 -2.43 6.41 -22.02
CA ALA A 86 -3.43 5.58 -22.67
C ALA A 86 -3.95 4.63 -21.60
N ALA A 87 -5.23 4.75 -21.26
CA ALA A 87 -5.81 4.03 -20.14
C ALA A 87 -5.51 2.56 -20.37
N THR A 88 -4.55 2.00 -19.62
CA THR A 88 -4.08 0.63 -19.86
C THR A 88 -5.29 -0.27 -19.71
N ALA A 89 -5.72 -0.86 -20.81
CA ALA A 89 -6.90 -1.69 -20.83
C ALA A 89 -6.70 -2.83 -19.84
N TYR A 90 -7.63 -2.96 -18.90
CA TYR A 90 -7.58 -4.02 -17.88
C TYR A 90 -8.84 -4.87 -17.95
N LYS A 91 -8.66 -6.17 -17.72
CA LYS A 91 -9.76 -7.10 -17.47
C LYS A 91 -9.97 -7.19 -15.97
N THR A 92 -11.20 -7.02 -15.50
CA THR A 92 -11.53 -7.23 -14.08
C THR A 92 -12.17 -8.60 -13.89
N ILE A 93 -11.72 -9.34 -12.89
CA ILE A 93 -12.35 -10.59 -12.46
C ILE A 93 -12.52 -10.59 -10.95
N THR A 94 -13.53 -11.33 -10.47
CA THR A 94 -13.73 -11.60 -9.05
C THR A 94 -13.16 -12.98 -8.73
N VAL A 95 -12.30 -13.07 -7.71
CA VAL A 95 -11.61 -14.30 -7.33
C VAL A 95 -11.68 -14.55 -5.84
N LYS A 96 -11.56 -15.81 -5.43
CA LYS A 96 -11.28 -16.17 -4.03
C LYS A 96 -9.76 -16.12 -3.80
N ALA A 97 -9.33 -15.24 -2.91
CA ALA A 97 -7.92 -15.03 -2.59
C ALA A 97 -7.56 -15.65 -1.24
N TYR A 98 -6.55 -16.52 -1.29
CA TYR A 98 -5.85 -17.08 -0.13
C TYR A 98 -4.54 -16.31 0.08
N ALA A 99 -3.80 -16.63 1.15
CA ALA A 99 -2.43 -16.16 1.33
C ALA A 99 -1.48 -17.32 1.67
N TYR A 100 -0.27 -17.23 1.15
CA TYR A 100 0.81 -18.18 1.43
C TYR A 100 2.07 -17.47 1.87
N THR A 101 2.94 -18.22 2.53
CA THR A 101 4.29 -17.78 2.90
C THR A 101 5.31 -18.75 2.30
N VAL A 102 6.56 -18.31 2.16
CA VAL A 102 7.64 -19.17 1.63
C VAL A 102 8.49 -19.80 2.73
N ASN A 103 8.09 -19.64 3.99
CA ASN A 103 8.87 -20.04 5.17
C ASN A 103 8.56 -21.49 5.59
N CYS A 104 8.34 -22.37 4.61
CA CYS A 104 8.17 -23.81 4.82
C CYS A 104 9.49 -24.57 4.60
N LYS A 105 9.69 -25.65 5.37
CA LYS A 105 10.88 -26.53 5.25
C LYS A 105 10.92 -27.13 3.84
N GLY A 106 12.02 -26.92 3.13
CA GLY A 106 12.20 -27.41 1.74
C GLY A 106 11.62 -26.50 0.64
N CYS A 107 10.93 -25.41 0.98
CA CYS A 107 10.41 -24.49 -0.03
C CYS A 107 11.53 -23.66 -0.64
N SER A 108 11.71 -23.72 -1.96
CA SER A 108 12.75 -22.94 -2.67
C SER A 108 12.50 -21.43 -2.58
N GLY A 109 11.21 -21.03 -2.49
CA GLY A 109 10.79 -19.63 -2.58
C GLY A 109 10.97 -19.04 -3.98
N ILE A 110 11.22 -19.89 -4.98
CA ILE A 110 11.34 -19.52 -6.39
C ILE A 110 9.98 -19.72 -7.05
N THR A 111 9.44 -18.68 -7.68
CA THR A 111 8.17 -18.74 -8.40
C THR A 111 8.33 -19.32 -9.80
N ALA A 112 7.22 -19.70 -10.46
CA ALA A 112 7.25 -20.21 -11.84
C ALA A 112 7.95 -19.31 -12.86
N ILE A 113 7.93 -17.98 -12.66
CA ILE A 113 8.66 -17.02 -13.52
C ILE A 113 10.08 -16.69 -13.04
N GLY A 114 10.58 -17.38 -12.00
CA GLY A 114 11.95 -17.25 -11.50
C GLY A 114 12.17 -16.17 -10.43
N LEU A 115 11.13 -15.56 -9.87
CA LEU A 115 11.30 -14.59 -8.78
C LEU A 115 11.68 -15.31 -7.47
N ASN A 116 12.69 -14.79 -6.77
CA ASN A 116 13.08 -15.29 -5.45
C ASN A 116 12.43 -14.46 -4.33
N LEU A 117 11.39 -15.00 -3.73
CA LEU A 117 10.59 -14.35 -2.69
C LEU A 117 11.28 -14.35 -1.31
N LYS A 118 12.23 -15.27 -1.08
CA LYS A 118 13.04 -15.29 0.16
C LYS A 118 14.08 -14.17 0.18
N LYS A 119 14.74 -13.95 -0.97
CA LYS A 119 15.69 -12.84 -1.15
C LYS A 119 14.98 -11.49 -1.24
N ASN A 120 13.72 -11.47 -1.69
CA ASN A 120 12.97 -10.24 -1.90
C ASN A 120 11.56 -10.33 -1.26
N PRO A 121 11.45 -10.31 0.08
CA PRO A 121 10.19 -10.46 0.80
C PRO A 121 9.20 -9.30 0.57
N SER A 122 9.67 -8.19 0.00
CA SER A 122 8.83 -7.03 -0.38
C SER A 122 8.16 -7.19 -1.74
N ILE A 123 8.53 -8.19 -2.55
CA ILE A 123 7.87 -8.44 -3.83
C ILE A 123 6.41 -8.79 -3.58
N LYS A 124 5.52 -8.14 -4.34
CA LYS A 124 4.11 -8.48 -4.39
C LYS A 124 3.88 -9.48 -5.52
N ALA A 125 3.81 -10.75 -5.15
CA ALA A 125 3.61 -11.86 -6.08
C ALA A 125 2.32 -12.59 -5.76
N ILE A 126 1.65 -13.12 -6.78
CA ILE A 126 0.50 -14.00 -6.62
C ILE A 126 0.71 -15.29 -7.41
N ALA A 127 0.21 -16.40 -6.85
CA ALA A 127 0.02 -17.64 -7.57
C ALA A 127 -1.37 -17.65 -8.22
N VAL A 128 -1.46 -18.10 -9.47
CA VAL A 128 -2.67 -18.03 -10.29
C VAL A 128 -2.90 -19.31 -11.10
N ASP A 129 -4.09 -19.44 -11.68
CA ASP A 129 -4.31 -20.30 -12.84
C ASP A 129 -3.90 -19.56 -14.14
N PRO A 130 -2.86 -20.00 -14.87
CA PRO A 130 -2.40 -19.34 -16.09
C PRO A 130 -3.45 -19.25 -17.20
N LYS A 131 -4.48 -20.11 -17.19
CA LYS A 131 -5.60 -20.04 -18.15
C LYS A 131 -6.53 -18.85 -17.88
N VAL A 132 -6.56 -18.35 -16.65
CA VAL A 132 -7.42 -17.23 -16.22
C VAL A 132 -6.63 -15.93 -16.13
N ILE A 133 -5.44 -15.99 -15.52
CA ILE A 133 -4.49 -14.88 -15.39
C ILE A 133 -3.14 -15.37 -15.93
N PRO A 134 -2.69 -14.94 -17.11
CA PRO A 134 -1.40 -15.36 -17.66
C PRO A 134 -0.23 -15.04 -16.71
N LEU A 135 0.76 -15.93 -16.64
CA LEU A 135 1.98 -15.66 -15.87
C LEU A 135 2.72 -14.43 -16.43
N GLY A 136 3.32 -13.66 -15.53
CA GLY A 136 3.97 -12.38 -15.84
C GLY A 136 3.01 -11.19 -15.91
N SER A 137 1.69 -11.41 -15.89
CA SER A 137 0.70 -10.32 -15.90
C SER A 137 0.92 -9.37 -14.72
N LYS A 138 0.89 -8.06 -15.00
CA LYS A 138 0.75 -7.04 -13.98
C LYS A 138 -0.70 -7.04 -13.52
N VAL A 139 -0.92 -7.07 -12.21
CA VAL A 139 -2.26 -7.08 -11.64
C VAL A 139 -2.39 -6.07 -10.51
N TYR A 140 -3.62 -5.65 -10.22
CA TYR A 140 -3.98 -5.00 -8.98
C TYR A 140 -5.00 -5.88 -8.25
N VAL A 141 -4.67 -6.27 -7.02
CA VAL A 141 -5.53 -7.08 -6.17
C VAL A 141 -6.09 -6.18 -5.08
N GLU A 142 -7.41 -6.07 -5.01
CA GLU A 142 -8.11 -5.27 -4.00
C GLU A 142 -7.65 -5.64 -2.57
N GLY A 143 -7.27 -4.63 -1.79
CA GLY A 143 -6.75 -4.80 -0.43
C GLY A 143 -5.29 -5.29 -0.33
N TYR A 144 -4.67 -5.77 -1.41
CA TYR A 144 -3.27 -6.24 -1.40
C TYR A 144 -2.33 -5.30 -2.16
N GLY A 145 -2.83 -4.66 -3.22
CA GLY A 145 -2.10 -3.70 -4.06
C GLY A 145 -1.67 -4.28 -5.41
N TYR A 146 -0.75 -3.58 -6.06
CA TYR A 146 -0.14 -4.03 -7.31
C TYR A 146 0.74 -5.26 -7.08
N ALA A 147 0.65 -6.24 -7.97
CA ALA A 147 1.39 -7.48 -7.90
C ALA A 147 1.70 -8.04 -9.29
N ILE A 148 2.52 -9.10 -9.32
CA ILE A 148 2.83 -9.87 -10.52
C ILE A 148 2.24 -11.27 -10.36
N ALA A 149 1.57 -11.76 -11.42
CA ALA A 149 1.20 -13.17 -11.54
C ALA A 149 2.45 -14.02 -11.74
N ALA A 150 3.12 -14.36 -10.65
CA ALA A 150 4.49 -14.85 -10.69
C ALA A 150 4.59 -16.38 -10.58
N ASP A 151 3.54 -17.03 -10.09
CA ASP A 151 3.59 -18.46 -9.78
C ASP A 151 2.33 -19.21 -10.20
N LYS A 152 2.43 -20.55 -10.25
CA LYS A 152 1.29 -21.46 -10.47
C LYS A 152 1.16 -22.43 -9.32
N GLY A 153 0.00 -22.46 -8.68
CA GLY A 153 -0.31 -23.44 -7.64
C GLY A 153 -1.02 -24.66 -8.20
N LYS A 154 -0.69 -25.87 -7.73
CA LYS A 154 -1.43 -27.09 -8.10
C LYS A 154 -2.91 -26.99 -7.71
N SER A 155 -3.20 -26.38 -6.57
CA SER A 155 -4.56 -26.19 -6.04
C SER A 155 -5.20 -24.84 -6.44
N ILE A 156 -4.45 -23.98 -7.14
CA ILE A 156 -4.91 -22.66 -7.57
C ILE A 156 -5.41 -22.78 -9.02
N LYS A 157 -6.71 -23.07 -9.15
CA LYS A 157 -7.41 -23.33 -10.41
C LYS A 157 -8.63 -22.44 -10.55
N GLY A 158 -8.90 -21.99 -11.78
CA GLY A 158 -10.00 -21.09 -12.10
C GLY A 158 -9.86 -19.73 -11.42
N ASN A 159 -10.97 -19.19 -10.90
CA ASN A 159 -11.03 -17.89 -10.23
C ASN A 159 -10.55 -17.96 -8.78
N LYS A 160 -9.36 -18.54 -8.56
CA LYS A 160 -8.66 -18.60 -7.27
C LYS A 160 -7.27 -18.01 -7.44
N ILE A 161 -6.81 -17.31 -6.41
CA ILE A 161 -5.42 -16.83 -6.33
C ILE A 161 -4.86 -17.09 -4.95
N ASP A 162 -3.54 -17.10 -4.84
CA ASP A 162 -2.83 -17.12 -3.57
C ASP A 162 -1.87 -15.93 -3.50
N VAL A 163 -2.01 -15.05 -2.52
CA VAL A 163 -1.16 -13.86 -2.40
C VAL A 163 0.05 -14.16 -1.52
N PHE A 164 1.23 -13.77 -1.98
CA PHE A 164 2.44 -13.95 -1.18
C PHE A 164 2.45 -12.99 0.01
N MET A 165 2.70 -13.54 1.19
CA MET A 165 2.92 -12.81 2.42
C MET A 165 4.29 -13.20 3.02
N PRO A 166 5.11 -12.22 3.42
CA PRO A 166 6.46 -12.50 3.91
C PRO A 166 6.46 -13.14 5.31
N THR A 167 5.39 -12.98 6.09
CA THR A 167 5.26 -13.54 7.43
C THR A 167 3.93 -14.24 7.62
N LYS A 168 3.88 -15.19 8.56
CA LYS A 168 2.68 -15.97 8.87
C LYS A 168 1.58 -15.08 9.44
N GLU A 169 1.94 -14.10 10.24
CA GLU A 169 1.02 -13.13 10.85
C GLU A 169 0.29 -12.34 9.77
N LYS A 170 1.02 -11.87 8.73
CA LYS A 170 0.41 -11.17 7.60
C LYS A 170 -0.52 -12.08 6.77
N ALA A 171 -0.17 -13.36 6.63
CA ALA A 171 -1.05 -14.33 5.97
C ALA A 171 -2.34 -14.56 6.76
N ILE A 172 -2.26 -14.65 8.09
CA ILE A 172 -3.43 -14.79 8.97
C ILE A 172 -4.29 -13.53 8.93
N GLN A 173 -3.69 -12.34 9.04
CA GLN A 173 -4.39 -11.06 8.94
C GLN A 173 -5.08 -10.86 7.59
N TRP A 174 -4.48 -11.38 6.52
CA TRP A 174 -5.14 -11.42 5.22
C TRP A 174 -6.38 -12.31 5.27
N GLY A 175 -6.26 -13.55 5.73
CA GLY A 175 -7.37 -14.51 5.74
C GLY A 175 -7.83 -14.90 4.34
N VAL A 176 -8.97 -15.60 4.22
CA VAL A 176 -9.56 -15.93 2.92
C VAL A 176 -10.68 -14.95 2.62
N LYS A 177 -10.64 -14.34 1.43
CA LYS A 177 -11.68 -13.38 1.01
C LYS A 177 -11.90 -13.36 -0.49
N THR A 178 -13.07 -12.88 -0.89
CA THR A 178 -13.40 -12.64 -2.29
C THR A 178 -13.00 -11.20 -2.64
N VAL A 179 -12.20 -11.03 -3.69
CA VAL A 179 -11.63 -9.73 -4.11
C VAL A 179 -11.73 -9.53 -5.62
N LYS A 180 -11.77 -8.27 -6.04
CA LYS A 180 -11.59 -7.92 -7.44
C LYS A 180 -10.11 -7.84 -7.81
N VAL A 181 -9.79 -8.41 -8.96
CA VAL A 181 -8.45 -8.35 -9.56
C VAL A 181 -8.54 -7.67 -10.91
N LYS A 182 -7.76 -6.61 -11.09
CA LYS A 182 -7.53 -5.99 -12.40
C LYS A 182 -6.30 -6.62 -13.02
N ILE A 183 -6.43 -7.13 -14.24
CA ILE A 183 -5.37 -7.74 -15.03
C ILE A 183 -5.05 -6.78 -16.17
N TYR A 184 -3.86 -6.18 -16.12
CA TYR A 184 -3.43 -5.22 -17.12
C TYR A 184 -2.87 -5.96 -18.34
N LYS A 185 -3.30 -5.55 -19.54
CA LYS A 185 -2.78 -6.04 -20.82
C LYS A 185 -1.57 -5.22 -21.25
#